data_AF-A0A947WDH1-F1
#
_entry.id   AF-A0A947WDH1-F1
#
_cell.length_a   1.000
_cell.length_b   1.000
_cell.length_c   1.000
_cell.angle_alpha   90.00
_cell.angle_beta   90.00
_cell.angle_gamma   90.00
#
_symmetry.space_group_name_H-M   'P 1'
#
loop_
_entity.id
_entity.type
_entity.pdbx_description
1 polymer ?
#
loop_
_entity_poly.entity_id
_entity_poly.type
_entity_poly.pdbx_seq_one_letter_code
_entity_poly.pdbx_strand_id
1 'polypeptide(L)'
;MRSLQKSLFVLAMAATTGLFSYEIVCKSDAWLGGPLPGWFEAQDVERWTPFVRWTGSPPVDRLIHEGQEAAAYYSFFLRRGPRSASRVSRAPRINR
;
A
#
# COMPACT_ATOMS: atom_id res chain seq x y z
N MET A 1 27.95 -14.78 4.86
CA MET A 1 26.73 -14.50 5.65
C MET A 1 26.12 -15.81 6.15
N ARG A 2 25.90 -15.92 7.46
CA ARG A 2 25.23 -17.08 8.10
C ARG A 2 23.79 -17.22 7.57
N SER A 3 23.23 -18.43 7.54
CA SER A 3 21.89 -18.70 6.95
C SER A 3 20.80 -17.74 7.46
N LEU A 4 20.78 -17.46 8.77
CA LEU A 4 19.86 -16.49 9.39
C LEU A 4 19.97 -15.08 8.78
N GLN A 5 21.18 -14.60 8.50
CA GLN A 5 21.40 -13.27 7.90
C GLN A 5 20.79 -13.18 6.50
N LYS A 6 20.87 -14.28 5.72
CA LYS A 6 20.24 -14.33 4.39
C LYS A 6 18.72 -14.30 4.50
N SER A 7 18.13 -15.07 5.41
CA SER A 7 16.68 -15.07 5.62
C SER A 7 16.17 -13.70 6.06
N LEU A 8 16.86 -13.04 7.00
CA LEU A 8 16.51 -11.69 7.44
C LEU A 8 16.63 -10.67 6.30
N PHE A 9 17.67 -10.77 5.48
CA PHE A 9 17.84 -9.90 4.32
C PHE A 9 16.70 -10.08 3.30
N VAL A 10 16.35 -11.32 2.97
CA VAL A 10 15.24 -11.62 2.05
C VAL A 10 13.91 -11.09 2.60
N LEU A 11 13.64 -11.28 3.90
CA LEU A 11 12.44 -10.77 4.55
C LEU A 11 12.38 -9.24 4.52
N ALA A 12 13.50 -8.57 4.82
CA ALA A 12 13.59 -7.11 4.75
C ALA A 12 13.33 -6.62 3.32
N MET A 13 13.87 -7.30 2.31
CA MET A 13 13.64 -6.95 0.92
C MET A 13 12.18 -7.12 0.53
N ALA A 14 11.57 -8.26 0.85
CA ALA A 14 10.14 -8.50 0.58
C ALA A 14 9.25 -7.44 1.25
N ALA A 15 9.54 -7.06 2.50
CA ALA A 15 8.80 -6.02 3.21
C ALA A 15 8.93 -4.64 2.53
N THR A 16 10.14 -4.23 2.19
CA THR A 16 10.38 -2.95 1.50
C THR A 16 9.76 -2.89 0.11
N THR A 17 9.84 -3.98 -0.68
CA THR A 17 9.20 -4.06 -1.99
C THR A 17 7.68 -4.00 -1.87
N GLY A 18 7.09 -4.69 -0.88
CA GLY A 18 5.66 -4.64 -0.62
C GLY A 18 5.18 -3.23 -0.25
N LEU A 19 5.90 -2.55 0.64
CA LEU A 19 5.60 -1.17 1.03
C LEU A 19 5.71 -0.21 -0.16
N PHE A 20 6.80 -0.29 -0.92
CA PHE A 20 7.02 0.56 -2.08
C PHE A 20 5.97 0.36 -3.18
N SER A 21 5.54 -0.89 -3.40
CA SER A 21 4.50 -1.20 -4.39
C SER A 21 3.14 -0.62 -3.96
N TYR A 22 2.80 -0.70 -2.67
CA TYR A 22 1.60 -0.05 -2.12
C TYR A 22 1.65 1.47 -2.32
N GLU A 23 2.80 2.08 -2.00
CA GLU A 23 2.99 3.52 -2.12
C GLU A 23 2.82 4.03 -3.56
N ILE A 24 3.36 3.29 -4.53
CA ILE A 24 3.16 3.60 -5.96
C ILE A 24 1.68 3.53 -6.32
N VAL A 25 0.96 2.48 -5.88
CA VAL A 25 -0.46 2.35 -6.17
C VAL A 25 -1.24 3.49 -5.54
N CYS A 26 -0.96 3.86 -4.29
CA CYS A 26 -1.69 4.91 -3.61
C CYS A 26 -1.53 6.27 -4.29
N LYS A 27 -0.31 6.58 -4.73
CA LYS A 27 0.07 7.88 -5.31
C LYS A 27 0.01 7.91 -6.83
N SER A 28 -0.46 6.84 -7.47
CA SER A 28 -0.38 6.71 -8.92
C SER A 28 -1.14 7.80 -9.68
N ASP A 29 -2.27 8.26 -9.17
CA ASP A 29 -3.07 9.32 -9.80
C ASP A 29 -2.25 10.61 -9.95
N ALA A 30 -1.50 10.97 -8.90
CA ALA A 30 -0.63 12.14 -8.90
C ALA A 30 0.68 11.92 -9.69
N TRP A 31 1.28 10.73 -9.62
CA TRP A 31 2.61 10.46 -10.17
C TRP A 31 2.62 9.96 -11.61
N LEU A 32 1.61 9.18 -11.99
CA LEU A 32 1.53 8.46 -13.26
C LEU A 32 0.40 8.98 -14.16
N GLY A 33 -0.33 10.01 -13.71
CA GLY A 33 -1.43 10.62 -14.47
C GLY A 33 -2.70 9.79 -14.50
N GLY A 34 -2.84 8.80 -13.60
CA GLY A 34 -4.07 8.04 -13.42
C GLY A 34 -3.98 6.92 -12.36
N PRO A 35 -5.14 6.40 -11.90
CA PRO A 35 -5.20 5.36 -10.89
C PRO A 35 -4.71 4.01 -11.43
N LEU A 36 -3.78 3.37 -10.72
CA LEU A 36 -3.38 1.98 -10.95
C LEU A 36 -4.43 1.02 -10.37
N PRO A 37 -4.43 -0.27 -10.79
CA PRO A 37 -5.26 -1.28 -10.16
C PRO A 37 -5.01 -1.35 -8.65
N GLY A 38 -6.08 -1.25 -7.86
CA GLY A 38 -6.00 -1.17 -6.41
C GLY A 38 -6.01 0.26 -5.83
N TRP A 39 -5.99 1.30 -6.66
CA TRP A 39 -5.95 2.68 -6.17
C TRP A 39 -7.15 3.03 -5.27
N PHE A 40 -8.37 2.63 -5.63
CA PHE A 40 -9.55 2.90 -4.81
C PHE A 40 -9.47 2.19 -3.45
N GLU A 41 -8.99 0.96 -3.44
CA GLU A 41 -8.76 0.18 -2.23
C GLU A 41 -7.68 0.81 -1.35
N ALA A 42 -6.59 1.31 -1.95
CA ALA A 42 -5.55 2.03 -1.24
C ALA A 42 -6.11 3.33 -0.61
N GLN A 43 -6.91 4.08 -1.36
CA GLN A 43 -7.58 5.29 -0.86
C GLN A 43 -8.58 5.01 0.26
N ASP A 44 -9.33 3.91 0.19
CA ASP A 44 -10.18 3.48 1.29
C ASP A 44 -9.34 3.14 2.52
N VAL A 45 -8.24 2.40 2.35
CA VAL A 45 -7.34 2.05 3.46
C VAL A 45 -6.72 3.29 4.12
N GLU A 46 -6.23 4.27 3.35
CA GLU A 46 -5.71 5.54 3.91
C GLU A 46 -6.76 6.27 4.76
N ARG A 47 -8.02 6.28 4.31
CA ARG A 47 -9.10 6.96 5.04
C ARG A 47 -9.46 6.27 6.36
N TRP A 48 -9.36 4.94 6.40
CA TRP A 48 -9.79 4.15 7.55
C TRP A 48 -8.66 3.78 8.51
N THR A 49 -7.40 3.99 8.14
CA THR A 49 -6.25 3.73 9.01
C THR A 49 -5.94 4.97 9.85
N PRO A 50 -6.21 4.97 11.16
CA PRO A 50 -5.90 6.13 11.99
C PRO A 50 -4.38 6.27 12.15
N PHE A 51 -3.89 7.51 12.12
CA PHE A 51 -2.52 7.81 12.51
C PHE A 51 -2.37 7.74 14.04
N VAL A 52 -1.48 6.89 14.54
CA VAL A 52 -1.21 6.72 15.97
C VAL A 52 0.27 6.97 16.24
N ARG A 53 0.57 7.78 17.26
CA ARG A 53 1.95 8.01 17.72
C ARG A 53 2.32 6.94 18.74
N TRP A 54 3.15 5.98 18.33
CA TRP A 54 3.54 4.83 19.15
C TRP A 54 4.83 5.09 19.92
N THR A 55 5.79 5.71 19.25
CA THR A 55 7.17 5.87 19.72
C THR A 55 7.47 7.31 20.10
N GLY A 56 6.65 8.27 19.65
CA GLY A 56 6.89 9.70 19.83
C GLY A 56 7.94 10.26 18.87
N SER A 57 8.56 9.41 18.03
CA SER A 57 9.47 9.81 16.96
C SER A 57 8.67 9.93 15.66
N PRO A 58 8.45 11.14 15.12
CA PRO A 58 7.68 11.34 13.90
C PRO A 58 8.07 10.45 12.71
N PRO A 59 9.36 10.26 12.37
CA PRO A 59 9.72 9.40 11.23
C PRO A 59 9.40 7.93 11.48
N VAL A 60 9.55 7.45 12.72
CA VAL A 60 9.27 6.05 13.07
C VAL A 60 7.77 5.80 13.12
N ASP A 61 7.01 6.73 13.71
CA ASP A 61 5.55 6.66 13.77
C ASP A 61 4.93 6.69 12.36
N ARG A 62 5.52 7.47 11.45
CA ARG A 62 5.13 7.48 10.03
C ARG A 62 5.40 6.15 9.35
N LEU A 63 6.58 5.57 9.53
CA LEU A 63 6.92 4.26 8.94
C LEU A 63 5.99 3.15 9.46
N ILE A 64 5.66 3.16 10.76
CA ILE A 64 4.72 2.20 11.35
C ILE A 64 3.34 2.36 10.71
N HIS A 65 2.86 3.59 10.59
CA HIS A 65 1.57 3.89 9.99
C HIS A 65 1.48 3.45 8.53
N GLU A 66 2.47 3.78 7.70
CA GLU A 66 2.51 3.33 6.29
C GLU A 66 2.59 1.80 6.19
N GLY A 67 3.28 1.14 7.13
CA GLY A 67 3.29 -0.32 7.25
C GLY A 67 1.92 -0.92 7.61
N GLN A 68 1.15 -0.25 8.47
CA GLN A 68 -0.22 -0.66 8.84
C GLN A 68 -1.17 -0.54 7.64
N GLU A 69 -1.08 0.55 6.90
CA GLU A 69 -1.85 0.75 5.68
C GLU A 69 -1.53 -0.33 4.64
N ALA A 70 -0.24 -0.55 4.35
CA ALA A 70 0.17 -1.59 3.40
C ALA A 70 -0.35 -2.98 3.83
N ALA A 71 -0.24 -3.33 5.11
CA ALA A 71 -0.76 -4.59 5.63
C ALA A 71 -2.28 -4.71 5.46
N ALA A 72 -3.04 -3.65 5.75
CA ALA A 72 -4.48 -3.60 5.55
C ALA A 72 -4.86 -3.76 4.07
N TYR A 73 -4.18 -3.03 3.19
CA TYR A 73 -4.34 -3.10 1.73
C TYR A 73 -4.13 -4.53 1.19
N TYR A 74 -3.01 -5.17 1.52
CA TYR A 74 -2.76 -6.54 1.04
C TYR A 74 -3.73 -7.56 1.67
N SER A 75 -4.16 -7.36 2.92
CA SER A 75 -5.18 -8.21 3.53
C SER A 75 -6.53 -8.14 2.79
N PHE A 76 -6.88 -6.96 2.26
CA PHE A 76 -8.06 -6.78 1.43
C PHE A 76 -7.97 -7.60 0.14
N PHE A 77 -6.81 -7.54 -0.54
CA PHE A 77 -6.54 -8.33 -1.75
C PHE A 77 -6.61 -9.83 -1.50
N LEU A 78 -6.00 -10.32 -0.40
CA LEU A 78 -6.03 -11.73 -0.04
C LEU A 78 -7.43 -12.24 0.27
N ARG A 79 -8.30 -11.40 0.85
CA ARG A 79 -9.67 -11.78 1.23
C ARG A 79 -10.67 -11.68 0.08
N ARG A 80 -10.53 -10.71 -0.82
CA ARG A 80 -11.53 -10.44 -1.89
C ARG A 80 -11.10 -10.95 -3.27
N GLY A 81 -9.85 -11.37 -3.41
CA GLY A 81 -9.25 -11.78 -4.69
C GLY A 81 -9.16 -10.61 -5.69
N PRO A 82 -8.50 -10.82 -6.85
CA PRO A 82 -8.28 -9.76 -7.84
C PRO A 82 -9.54 -9.24 -8.55
N ARG A 83 -10.75 -9.68 -8.14
CA ARG A 83 -12.05 -9.32 -8.77
C ARG A 83 -12.41 -7.82 -8.66
N SER A 84 -11.69 -7.04 -7.86
CA SER A 84 -11.93 -5.60 -7.71
C SER A 84 -11.24 -4.74 -8.79
N ALA A 85 -10.20 -5.26 -9.47
CA ALA A 85 -9.49 -4.52 -10.52
C ALA A 85 -10.36 -4.14 -11.73
N SER A 86 -11.46 -4.87 -11.97
CA SER A 86 -12.42 -4.60 -13.04
C SER A 86 -13.35 -3.40 -12.80
N ARG A 87 -13.38 -2.80 -11.59
CA ARG A 87 -14.15 -1.55 -11.37
C ARG A 87 -13.51 -0.32 -12.02
N VAL A 88 -12.23 -0.38 -12.40
CA VAL A 88 -11.50 0.69 -13.09
C VAL A 88 -12.05 0.95 -14.50
N SER A 89 -12.69 -0.02 -15.15
CA SER A 89 -13.35 0.18 -16.45
C SER A 89 -14.64 1.03 -16.38
N ARG A 90 -15.05 1.49 -15.19
CA ARG A 90 -16.17 2.44 -15.00
C ARG A 90 -15.73 3.76 -14.36
N ALA A 91 -14.53 4.24 -14.67
CA ALA A 91 -14.26 5.67 -14.44
C ALA A 91 -15.31 6.49 -15.21
N PRO A 92 -16.00 7.47 -14.59
CA PRO A 92 -16.91 8.33 -15.31
C PRO A 92 -16.14 9.06 -16.40
N ARG A 93 -16.66 9.09 -17.64
CA ARG A 93 -16.16 9.98 -18.67
C ARG A 93 -16.25 11.40 -18.10
N ILE A 94 -15.11 11.97 -17.75
CA ILE A 94 -14.98 13.41 -17.53
C ILE A 94 -15.15 14.01 -18.93
N ASN A 95 -16.38 14.41 -19.27
CA ASN A 95 -16.61 15.29 -20.40
C ASN A 95 -15.91 16.60 -20.05
N ARG A 96 -14.76 16.84 -20.70
CA ARG A 96 -14.19 18.18 -20.82
C ARG A 96 -15.04 19.01 -21.77
#